data_AF-A0AAU7NL28-F1
#
_entry.id   AF-A0AAU7NL28-F1
#
_cell.length_a   1.000
_cell.length_b   1.000
_cell.length_c   1.000
_cell.angle_alpha   90.00
_cell.angle_beta   90.00
_cell.angle_gamma   90.00
#
_symmetry.space_group_name_H-M   'P 1'
#
loop_
_entity.id
_entity.type
_entity.pdbx_description
1 polymer ?
#
loop_
_entity_poly.entity_id
_entity_poly.type
_entity_poly.pdbx_seq_one_letter_code
_entity_poly.pdbx_strand_id
1 'polypeptide(L)'
;MDFRRIEVIFIVVFAILNAYLFGSYWQYQLEAGTTSSSNSSENSTILKEMRNDQITYMPLSNKKMNGYYASATVDTSLKDNIKRLTDQSARVVDNYVESTLNEELTVDPKQPQKVLNTFVKNRYNIVYGSEYQYNPNLSTNVQVVYTQMIDGHPVYSKAGKLTFYVNASNEVTGYTQGHLVNEKQLREKSELISQTRAVTWLYQYNEIQNDSKVEWADLGYTNLLTTDNGVVYVPTWVIGIKSKSSTGIQVKRINAFSGVLIKKDHEVTTESSTQASGSTAASDDSSSVSSTETSESEATSASSDVSSTTSSTSSATTEATTSTSTTY
;
A
#
# COMPACT_ATOMS: atom_id res chain seq x y z
N MET A 1 19.46 -9.06 62.16
CA MET A 1 20.11 -10.26 61.59
C MET A 1 19.03 -10.95 60.77
N ASP A 2 18.83 -10.59 59.50
CA ASP A 2 19.47 -11.25 58.35
C ASP A 2 19.59 -10.33 57.11
N PHE A 3 19.76 -9.02 57.31
CA PHE A 3 19.89 -8.07 56.21
C PHE A 3 21.10 -8.35 55.30
N ARG A 4 22.22 -8.83 55.86
CA ARG A 4 23.37 -9.27 55.08
C ARG A 4 23.10 -10.54 54.26
N ARG A 5 22.16 -11.40 54.68
CA ARG A 5 21.81 -12.61 53.90
C ARG A 5 20.90 -12.26 52.72
N ILE A 6 19.91 -11.39 52.93
CA ILE A 6 19.02 -10.96 51.85
C ILE A 6 19.77 -10.13 50.79
N GLU A 7 20.73 -9.30 51.21
CA GLU A 7 21.58 -8.51 50.31
C GLU A 7 22.46 -9.40 49.41
N VAL A 8 23.08 -10.45 49.97
CA VAL A 8 23.91 -11.40 49.20
C VAL A 8 23.05 -12.19 48.22
N ILE A 9 21.84 -12.61 48.60
CA ILE A 9 20.92 -13.31 47.69
C ILE A 9 20.53 -12.40 46.51
N PHE A 10 20.26 -11.12 46.76
CA PHE A 10 19.91 -10.18 45.70
C PHE A 10 21.05 -9.97 44.71
N ILE A 11 22.29 -9.85 45.20
CA ILE A 11 23.49 -9.73 44.36
C ILE A 11 23.68 -10.99 43.49
N VAL A 12 23.50 -12.19 44.07
CA VAL A 12 23.65 -13.45 43.32
C VAL A 12 22.58 -13.60 42.25
N VAL A 13 21.31 -13.32 42.57
CA VAL A 13 20.21 -13.39 41.59
C VAL A 13 20.41 -12.37 40.47
N PHE A 14 20.81 -11.13 40.81
CA PHE A 14 21.09 -10.10 39.82
C PHE A 14 22.27 -10.50 38.92
N ALA A 15 23.32 -11.12 39.46
CA ALA A 15 24.45 -11.60 38.68
C ALA A 15 24.05 -12.73 37.71
N ILE A 16 23.22 -13.68 38.14
CA ILE A 16 22.71 -14.76 37.28
C ILE A 16 21.84 -14.17 36.17
N LEU A 17 20.96 -13.22 36.48
CA LEU A 17 20.08 -12.59 35.50
C LEU A 17 20.86 -11.75 34.49
N ASN A 18 21.90 -11.02 34.92
CA ASN A 18 22.80 -10.31 34.01
C ASN A 18 23.66 -11.26 33.16
N ALA A 19 24.13 -12.37 33.71
CA ALA A 19 24.85 -13.39 32.94
C ALA A 19 23.94 -14.06 31.90
N TYR A 20 22.67 -14.31 32.25
CA TYR A 20 21.66 -14.80 31.31
C TYR A 20 21.34 -13.77 30.23
N LEU A 21 21.16 -12.49 30.59
CA LEU A 21 20.95 -11.41 29.62
C LEU A 21 22.15 -11.27 28.69
N PHE A 22 23.37 -11.29 29.23
CA PHE A 22 24.61 -11.19 28.46
C PHE A 22 24.79 -12.41 27.55
N GLY A 23 24.52 -13.62 28.05
CA GLY A 23 24.53 -14.84 27.27
C GLY A 23 23.50 -14.84 26.15
N SER A 24 22.26 -14.40 26.43
CA SER A 24 21.22 -14.27 25.41
C SER A 24 21.56 -13.17 24.40
N TYR A 25 22.11 -12.04 24.83
CA TYR A 25 22.54 -10.95 23.97
C TYR A 25 23.69 -11.40 23.05
N TRP A 26 24.64 -12.18 23.58
CA TRP A 26 25.72 -12.75 22.78
C TRP A 26 25.24 -13.86 21.83
N GLN A 27 24.28 -14.69 22.26
CA GLN A 27 23.59 -15.66 21.42
C GLN A 27 22.83 -14.97 20.27
N TYR A 28 22.07 -13.90 20.56
CA TYR A 28 21.41 -13.06 19.57
C TYR A 28 22.41 -12.43 18.60
N GLN A 29 23.58 -11.98 19.07
CA GLN A 29 24.63 -11.42 18.21
C GLN A 29 25.39 -12.49 17.40
N LEU A 30 25.50 -13.73 17.88
CA LEU A 30 26.08 -14.85 17.12
C LEU A 30 25.10 -15.37 16.05
N GLU A 31 23.80 -15.47 16.38
CA GLU A 31 22.74 -15.79 15.43
C GLU A 31 22.53 -14.67 14.40
N ALA A 32 22.73 -13.40 14.78
CA ALA A 32 22.69 -12.26 13.86
C ALA A 32 24.02 -12.02 13.10
N GLY A 33 25.16 -12.43 13.65
CA GLY A 33 26.50 -12.03 13.19
C GLY A 33 27.33 -13.09 12.46
N THR A 34 26.89 -14.34 12.38
CA THR A 34 27.64 -15.42 11.69
C THR A 34 26.78 -16.23 10.73
N THR A 35 26.29 -15.61 9.65
CA THR A 35 25.57 -16.33 8.57
C THR A 35 26.03 -15.94 7.17
N SER A 36 27.34 -15.72 6.97
CA SER A 36 27.88 -15.32 5.66
C SER A 36 28.38 -16.50 4.80
N SER A 37 28.45 -17.74 5.30
CA SER A 37 28.95 -18.90 4.53
C SER A 37 27.97 -20.07 4.38
N SER A 38 26.97 -20.25 5.25
CA SER A 38 25.96 -21.33 5.11
C SER A 38 24.76 -20.93 4.24
N ASN A 39 24.37 -19.66 4.26
CA ASN A 39 23.18 -19.19 3.53
C ASN A 39 23.36 -19.17 2.00
N SER A 40 24.60 -19.09 1.50
CA SER A 40 24.85 -19.04 0.05
C SER A 40 24.54 -20.39 -0.61
N SER A 41 24.88 -21.50 0.03
CA SER A 41 24.57 -22.86 -0.47
C SER A 41 23.08 -23.18 -0.36
N GLU A 42 22.42 -22.80 0.75
CA GLU A 42 20.97 -22.94 0.92
C GLU A 42 20.20 -22.15 -0.14
N ASN A 43 20.48 -20.85 -0.29
CA ASN A 43 19.82 -20.05 -1.32
C ASN A 43 20.10 -20.59 -2.72
N SER A 44 21.30 -21.11 -3.00
CA SER A 44 21.61 -21.72 -4.31
C SER A 44 20.76 -22.96 -4.60
N THR A 45 20.44 -23.74 -3.56
CA THR A 45 19.59 -24.94 -3.65
C THR A 45 18.15 -24.54 -3.91
N ILE A 46 17.63 -23.58 -3.13
CA ILE A 46 16.26 -23.05 -3.30
C ILE A 46 16.07 -22.43 -4.68
N LEU A 47 17.06 -21.65 -5.16
CA LEU A 47 17.01 -21.07 -6.50
C LEU A 47 17.02 -22.14 -7.61
N LYS A 48 17.65 -23.29 -7.37
CA LYS A 48 17.59 -24.43 -8.30
C LYS A 48 16.21 -25.08 -8.28
N GLU A 49 15.60 -25.24 -7.11
CA GLU A 49 14.23 -25.74 -6.95
C GLU A 49 13.23 -24.82 -7.65
N MET A 50 13.33 -23.50 -7.47
CA MET A 50 12.52 -22.52 -8.19
C MET A 50 12.58 -22.69 -9.72
N ARG A 51 13.78 -22.94 -10.27
CA ARG A 51 13.94 -23.19 -11.72
C ARG A 51 13.29 -24.50 -12.15
N ASN A 52 13.37 -25.55 -11.32
CA ASN A 52 12.70 -26.82 -11.58
C ASN A 52 11.18 -26.65 -11.60
N ASP A 53 10.65 -25.77 -10.76
CA ASP A 53 9.23 -25.36 -10.73
C ASP A 53 8.86 -24.34 -11.82
N GLN A 54 9.75 -24.16 -12.79
CA GLN A 54 9.56 -23.28 -13.96
C GLN A 54 9.35 -21.81 -13.59
N ILE A 55 9.88 -21.39 -12.42
CA ILE A 55 9.90 -20.01 -11.97
C ILE A 55 11.14 -19.31 -12.54
N THR A 56 10.92 -18.19 -13.23
CA THR A 56 11.99 -17.36 -13.81
C THR A 56 12.13 -16.06 -13.02
N TYR A 57 13.33 -15.49 -12.97
CA TYR A 57 13.63 -14.28 -12.21
C TYR A 57 14.81 -13.53 -12.84
N MET A 58 14.86 -12.20 -12.64
CA MET A 58 16.03 -11.38 -12.98
C MET A 58 17.24 -11.74 -12.10
N PRO A 59 18.48 -11.37 -12.47
CA PRO A 59 19.62 -11.52 -11.59
C PRO A 59 19.36 -10.87 -10.21
N LEU A 60 19.37 -11.68 -9.16
CA LEU A 60 19.13 -11.24 -7.79
C LEU A 60 20.46 -10.90 -7.10
N SER A 61 20.47 -9.79 -6.38
CA SER A 61 21.64 -9.34 -5.62
C SER A 61 21.71 -10.01 -4.25
N ASN A 62 22.88 -10.57 -3.94
CA ASN A 62 23.21 -11.03 -2.59
C ASN A 62 23.76 -9.91 -1.69
N LYS A 63 23.93 -8.69 -2.22
CA LYS A 63 24.42 -7.55 -1.44
C LYS A 63 23.37 -7.19 -0.40
N LYS A 64 23.80 -7.13 0.85
CA LYS A 64 22.99 -6.59 1.94
C LYS A 64 23.09 -5.06 1.95
N MET A 65 21.99 -4.42 2.27
CA MET A 65 21.87 -2.96 2.39
C MET A 65 21.53 -2.63 3.84
N ASN A 66 21.67 -1.36 4.22
CA ASN A 66 21.23 -0.92 5.54
C ASN A 66 19.96 -0.09 5.39
N GLY A 67 19.04 -0.21 6.35
CA GLY A 67 17.81 0.57 6.41
C GLY A 67 17.38 0.82 7.85
N TYR A 68 16.33 1.61 8.03
CA TYR A 68 15.82 1.99 9.35
C TYR A 68 14.30 2.11 9.36
N TYR A 69 13.69 2.05 10.54
CA TYR A 69 12.27 2.37 10.71
C TYR A 69 12.08 3.89 10.64
N ALA A 70 11.16 4.35 9.80
CA ALA A 70 10.84 5.77 9.66
C ALA A 70 9.48 6.07 10.28
N SER A 71 9.30 7.31 10.73
CA SER A 71 7.99 7.87 11.06
C SER A 71 7.71 9.04 10.13
N ALA A 72 6.45 9.24 9.78
CA ALA A 72 5.96 10.42 9.08
C ALA A 72 4.52 10.72 9.50
N THR A 73 4.01 11.88 9.16
CA THR A 73 2.63 12.29 9.45
C THR A 73 1.91 12.54 8.12
N VAL A 74 0.62 12.17 8.05
CA VAL A 74 -0.22 12.55 6.90
C VAL A 74 -0.43 14.06 6.95
N ASP A 75 -0.15 14.74 5.85
CA ASP A 75 -0.23 16.19 5.75
C ASP A 75 -1.68 16.67 5.72
N THR A 76 -2.05 17.51 6.67
CA THR A 76 -3.38 18.13 6.76
C THR A 76 -3.43 19.51 6.08
N SER A 77 -2.28 20.04 5.63
CA SER A 77 -2.15 21.37 5.02
C SER A 77 -2.43 21.38 3.51
N LEU A 78 -2.65 20.21 2.89
CA LEU A 78 -3.06 20.12 1.48
C LEU A 78 -4.29 21.00 1.20
N LYS A 79 -5.27 21.02 2.11
CA LYS A 79 -6.50 21.83 2.03
C LYS A 79 -6.25 23.34 1.92
N ASP A 80 -5.16 23.83 2.51
CA ASP A 80 -4.83 25.25 2.52
C ASP A 80 -4.27 25.69 1.17
N ASN A 81 -3.76 24.73 0.40
CA ASN A 81 -3.06 24.94 -0.85
C ASN A 81 -3.88 24.61 -2.09
N ILE A 82 -4.99 23.85 -1.99
CA ILE A 82 -5.78 23.45 -3.17
C ILE A 82 -6.34 24.63 -3.98
N LYS A 83 -6.58 25.79 -3.33
CA LYS A 83 -7.13 26.98 -4.00
C LYS A 83 -6.20 27.59 -5.04
N ARG A 84 -4.91 27.25 -5.01
CA ARG A 84 -3.93 27.70 -6.01
C ARG A 84 -4.02 26.91 -7.31
N LEU A 85 -4.68 25.75 -7.28
CA LEU A 85 -4.73 24.85 -8.41
C LEU A 85 -5.58 25.45 -9.52
N THR A 86 -5.07 25.40 -10.75
CA THR A 86 -5.77 25.92 -11.93
C THR A 86 -6.21 24.77 -12.84
N ASP A 87 -7.23 25.04 -13.66
CA ASP A 87 -7.73 24.14 -14.72
C ASP A 87 -8.14 22.74 -14.25
N GLN A 88 -8.64 22.65 -13.01
CA GLN A 88 -9.09 21.41 -12.40
C GLN A 88 -10.13 21.66 -11.30
N SER A 89 -10.94 20.64 -11.03
CA SER A 89 -11.84 20.59 -9.88
C SER A 89 -11.23 19.69 -8.82
N ALA A 90 -10.63 20.30 -7.78
CA ALA A 90 -9.95 19.60 -6.70
C ALA A 90 -10.68 19.78 -5.36
N ARG A 91 -10.78 18.70 -4.58
CA ARG A 91 -11.29 18.70 -3.22
C ARG A 91 -10.40 17.86 -2.31
N VAL A 92 -10.47 18.12 -1.00
CA VAL A 92 -9.81 17.30 0.00
C VAL A 92 -10.83 16.43 0.73
N VAL A 93 -10.57 15.13 0.78
CA VAL A 93 -11.35 14.12 1.50
C VAL A 93 -10.39 13.34 2.39
N ASP A 94 -10.62 13.35 3.70
CA ASP A 94 -9.79 12.65 4.70
C ASP A 94 -8.27 12.94 4.59
N ASN A 95 -7.92 14.20 4.31
CA ASN A 95 -6.55 14.68 4.05
C ASN A 95 -5.90 14.20 2.75
N TYR A 96 -6.67 13.62 1.83
CA TYR A 96 -6.24 13.30 0.47
C TYR A 96 -6.85 14.27 -0.53
N VAL A 97 -6.10 14.69 -1.54
CA VAL A 97 -6.66 15.44 -2.67
C VAL A 97 -7.27 14.44 -3.64
N GLU A 98 -8.49 14.72 -4.07
CA GLU A 98 -9.12 14.13 -5.24
C GLU A 98 -9.33 15.25 -6.26
N SER A 99 -8.81 15.08 -7.46
CA SER A 99 -8.89 16.10 -8.51
C SER A 99 -9.31 15.50 -9.85
N THR A 100 -10.14 16.23 -10.57
CA THR A 100 -10.52 15.97 -11.97
C THR A 100 -10.03 17.14 -12.81
N LEU A 101 -9.32 16.86 -13.90
CA LEU A 101 -8.82 17.88 -14.81
C LEU A 101 -9.96 18.37 -15.71
N ASN A 102 -9.99 19.69 -15.97
CA ASN A 102 -10.99 20.26 -16.89
C ASN A 102 -10.66 19.92 -18.34
N GLU A 103 -9.37 19.87 -18.67
CA GLU A 103 -8.83 19.43 -19.96
C GLU A 103 -7.96 18.19 -19.71
N GLU A 104 -8.25 17.13 -20.46
CA GLU A 104 -7.52 15.87 -20.32
C GLU A 104 -6.10 16.00 -20.88
N LEU A 105 -5.13 15.36 -20.24
CA LEU A 105 -3.72 15.46 -20.63
C LEU A 105 -3.26 14.19 -21.32
N THR A 106 -3.04 14.24 -22.64
CA THR A 106 -2.54 13.10 -23.42
C THR A 106 -1.13 12.70 -22.98
N VAL A 107 -0.93 11.40 -22.76
CA VAL A 107 0.36 10.82 -22.36
C VAL A 107 0.72 9.64 -23.28
N ASP A 108 2.03 9.42 -23.48
CA ASP A 108 2.52 8.19 -24.12
C ASP A 108 2.42 7.04 -23.10
N PRO A 109 1.69 5.94 -23.39
CA PRO A 109 1.57 4.80 -22.47
C PRO A 109 2.90 4.16 -22.07
N LYS A 110 3.93 4.28 -22.92
CA LYS A 110 5.25 3.71 -22.66
C LYS A 110 6.13 4.66 -21.85
N GLN A 111 5.91 5.97 -21.97
CA GLN A 111 6.75 7.00 -21.35
C GLN A 111 5.90 8.17 -20.81
N PRO A 112 4.90 7.92 -19.96
CA PRO A 112 3.97 8.95 -19.50
C PRO A 112 4.68 10.06 -18.70
N GLN A 113 5.78 9.71 -18.03
CA GLN A 113 6.60 10.62 -17.24
C GLN A 113 7.20 11.77 -18.07
N LYS A 114 7.34 11.63 -19.39
CA LYS A 114 7.86 12.72 -20.24
C LYS A 114 6.99 13.97 -20.19
N VAL A 115 5.67 13.78 -20.15
CA VAL A 115 4.68 14.85 -20.05
C VAL A 115 4.40 15.14 -18.57
N LEU A 116 4.15 14.09 -17.79
CA LEU A 116 3.71 14.22 -16.40
C LEU A 116 4.78 14.81 -15.47
N ASN A 117 6.08 14.66 -15.74
CA ASN A 117 7.09 15.29 -14.90
C ASN A 117 6.99 16.82 -14.88
N THR A 118 6.64 17.44 -16.01
CA THR A 118 6.43 18.89 -16.09
C THR A 118 5.15 19.28 -15.36
N PHE A 119 4.08 18.49 -15.55
CA PHE A 119 2.80 18.70 -14.87
C PHE A 119 2.96 18.61 -13.34
N VAL A 120 3.58 17.54 -12.84
CA VAL A 120 3.81 17.29 -11.42
C VAL A 120 4.68 18.36 -10.77
N LYS A 121 5.72 18.86 -11.46
CA LYS A 121 6.59 19.90 -10.90
C LYS A 121 5.94 21.29 -10.87
N ASN A 122 4.84 21.51 -11.58
CA ASN A 122 4.15 22.78 -11.56
C ASN A 122 3.27 22.90 -10.31
N ARG A 123 3.60 23.88 -9.45
CA ARG A 123 2.88 24.16 -8.20
C ARG A 123 1.41 24.57 -8.38
N TYR A 124 1.01 24.96 -9.59
CA TYR A 124 -0.40 25.26 -9.93
C TYR A 124 -1.17 24.02 -10.40
N ASN A 125 -0.47 22.90 -10.62
CA ASN A 125 -1.08 21.65 -11.08
C ASN A 125 -1.15 20.62 -9.96
N ILE A 126 -0.06 20.44 -9.21
CA ILE A 126 0.05 19.52 -8.08
C ILE A 126 0.65 20.25 -6.86
N VAL A 127 0.00 20.13 -5.71
CA VAL A 127 0.52 20.67 -4.45
C VAL A 127 1.72 19.83 -4.01
N TYR A 128 2.86 20.46 -3.68
CA TYR A 128 4.10 19.77 -3.30
C TYR A 128 4.59 18.71 -4.31
N GLY A 129 4.23 18.83 -5.59
CA GLY A 129 4.53 17.79 -6.58
C GLY A 129 6.02 17.51 -6.80
N SER A 130 6.92 18.45 -6.46
CA SER A 130 8.37 18.24 -6.48
C SER A 130 8.86 17.14 -5.53
N GLU A 131 8.07 16.73 -4.53
CA GLU A 131 8.43 15.69 -3.56
C GLU A 131 8.14 14.27 -4.06
N TYR A 132 7.52 14.13 -5.23
CA TYR A 132 7.14 12.84 -5.78
C TYR A 132 8.06 12.45 -6.94
N GLN A 133 8.39 11.16 -7.00
CA GLN A 133 9.17 10.56 -8.09
C GLN A 133 8.35 9.51 -8.82
N TYR A 134 8.51 9.45 -10.14
CA TYR A 134 7.81 8.48 -10.98
C TYR A 134 8.17 7.05 -10.59
N ASN A 135 7.17 6.21 -10.37
CA ASN A 135 7.34 4.81 -10.03
C ASN A 135 6.79 3.92 -11.16
N PRO A 136 7.66 3.38 -12.03
CA PRO A 136 7.23 2.54 -13.16
C PRO A 136 6.61 1.22 -12.71
N ASN A 137 7.07 0.65 -11.59
CA ASN A 137 6.60 -0.65 -11.10
C ASN A 137 5.15 -0.60 -10.58
N LEU A 138 4.68 0.58 -10.15
CA LEU A 138 3.29 0.79 -9.74
C LEU A 138 2.40 1.32 -10.86
N SER A 139 2.99 1.69 -11.99
CA SER A 139 2.30 2.28 -13.13
C SER A 139 1.80 1.19 -14.09
N THR A 140 0.63 1.42 -14.67
CA THR A 140 -0.01 0.55 -15.66
C THR A 140 -0.58 1.41 -16.78
N ASN A 141 -1.27 0.80 -17.74
CA ASN A 141 -1.96 1.54 -18.80
C ASN A 141 -3.17 2.36 -18.32
N VAL A 142 -3.71 2.08 -17.12
CA VAL A 142 -4.87 2.81 -16.57
C VAL A 142 -4.51 3.74 -15.41
N GLN A 143 -3.28 3.66 -14.90
CA GLN A 143 -2.81 4.49 -13.80
C GLN A 143 -1.32 4.80 -13.93
N VAL A 144 -0.93 6.06 -13.71
CA VAL A 144 0.46 6.47 -13.62
C VAL A 144 0.76 6.89 -12.19
N VAL A 145 1.76 6.28 -11.56
CA VAL A 145 2.01 6.43 -10.13
C VAL A 145 3.33 7.14 -9.89
N TYR A 146 3.27 8.12 -9.00
CA TYR A 146 4.43 8.75 -8.39
C TYR A 146 4.38 8.52 -6.87
N THR A 147 5.54 8.43 -6.23
CA THR A 147 5.66 8.20 -4.79
C THR A 147 6.61 9.20 -4.15
N GLN A 148 6.34 9.60 -2.91
CA GLN A 148 7.38 10.16 -2.04
C GLN A 148 8.43 9.09 -1.71
N MET A 149 9.58 9.54 -1.24
CA MET A 149 10.74 8.69 -0.97
C MET A 149 11.14 8.82 0.50
N ILE A 150 11.46 7.70 1.15
CA ILE A 150 12.10 7.63 2.47
C ILE A 150 13.45 6.96 2.26
N ASP A 151 14.52 7.57 2.76
CA ASP A 151 15.91 7.10 2.55
C ASP A 151 16.26 6.81 1.07
N GLY A 152 15.68 7.58 0.14
CA GLY A 152 15.89 7.38 -1.31
C GLY A 152 15.14 6.16 -1.89
N HIS A 153 14.22 5.55 -1.14
CA HIS A 153 13.40 4.42 -1.57
C HIS A 153 11.90 4.77 -1.59
N PRO A 154 11.12 4.24 -2.54
CA PRO A 154 9.72 4.60 -2.72
C PRO A 154 8.83 4.17 -1.56
N VAL A 155 7.88 5.03 -1.21
CA VAL A 155 6.84 4.75 -0.22
C VAL A 155 5.65 4.04 -0.87
N TYR A 156 5.39 2.81 -0.45
CA TYR A 156 4.26 1.97 -0.88
C TYR A 156 3.08 2.13 0.08
N SER A 157 2.57 3.35 0.21
CA SER A 157 1.39 3.69 1.01
C SER A 157 0.57 4.76 0.31
N LYS A 158 -0.76 4.69 0.44
CA LYS A 158 -1.67 5.71 -0.12
C LYS A 158 -1.30 7.12 0.35
N ALA A 159 -0.83 7.26 1.59
CA ALA A 159 -0.48 8.53 2.21
C ALA A 159 0.72 9.24 1.55
N GLY A 160 1.58 8.54 0.82
CA GLY A 160 2.75 9.12 0.14
C GLY A 160 2.73 8.89 -1.37
N LYS A 161 1.53 8.80 -1.96
CA LYS A 161 1.33 8.42 -3.36
C LYS A 161 0.53 9.47 -4.11
N LEU A 162 0.95 9.75 -5.33
CA LEU A 162 0.22 10.51 -6.34
C LEU A 162 -0.14 9.56 -7.48
N THR A 163 -1.43 9.38 -7.74
CA THR A 163 -1.95 8.43 -8.74
C THR A 163 -2.76 9.18 -9.76
N PHE A 164 -2.27 9.24 -10.99
CA PHE A 164 -3.04 9.72 -12.13
C PHE A 164 -3.87 8.58 -12.71
N TYR A 165 -5.10 8.87 -13.12
CA TYR A 165 -5.98 7.93 -13.81
C TYR A 165 -5.97 8.22 -15.31
N VAL A 166 -5.82 7.17 -16.12
CA VAL A 166 -5.67 7.25 -17.57
C VAL A 166 -6.84 6.55 -18.24
N ASN A 167 -7.50 7.24 -19.18
CA ASN A 167 -8.62 6.70 -19.96
C ASN A 167 -8.12 5.79 -21.12
N ALA A 168 -9.05 5.22 -21.88
CA ALA A 168 -8.72 4.33 -23.00
C ALA A 168 -8.01 5.04 -24.18
N SER A 169 -8.11 6.37 -24.26
CA SER A 169 -7.44 7.21 -25.25
C SER A 169 -6.01 7.60 -24.83
N ASN A 170 -5.54 7.12 -23.67
CA ASN A 170 -4.26 7.48 -23.05
C ASN A 170 -4.19 8.93 -22.59
N GLU A 171 -5.30 9.44 -22.07
CA GLU A 171 -5.40 10.80 -21.52
C GLU A 171 -5.65 10.72 -20.02
N VAL A 172 -4.93 11.57 -19.29
CA VAL A 172 -5.07 11.70 -17.84
C VAL A 172 -6.31 12.53 -17.55
N THR A 173 -7.25 11.95 -16.82
CA THR A 173 -8.54 12.58 -16.48
C THR A 173 -8.55 13.22 -15.09
N GLY A 174 -7.65 12.78 -14.21
CA GLY A 174 -7.62 13.23 -12.83
C GLY A 174 -6.56 12.51 -12.01
N TYR A 175 -6.50 12.82 -10.72
CA TYR A 175 -5.56 12.19 -9.80
C TYR A 175 -6.07 12.12 -8.37
N THR A 176 -5.51 11.19 -7.61
CA THR A 176 -5.53 11.20 -6.15
C THR A 176 -4.13 11.46 -5.60
N GLN A 177 -4.06 12.20 -4.50
CA GLN A 177 -2.81 12.55 -3.85
C GLN A 177 -2.92 12.39 -2.34
N GLY A 178 -2.01 11.61 -1.75
CA GLY A 178 -1.66 11.69 -0.34
C GLY A 178 -0.27 12.29 -0.19
N HIS A 179 -0.07 13.09 0.85
CA HIS A 179 1.21 13.71 1.17
C HIS A 179 1.66 13.39 2.60
N LEU A 180 2.92 13.02 2.76
CA LEU A 180 3.60 12.78 4.03
C LEU A 180 4.53 13.95 4.35
N VAL A 181 4.58 14.32 5.63
CA VAL A 181 5.48 15.34 6.17
C VAL A 181 6.13 14.84 7.45
N ASN A 182 7.10 15.60 7.97
CA ASN A 182 7.79 15.32 9.23
C ASN A 182 8.46 13.94 9.28
N GLU A 183 9.07 13.52 8.17
CA GLU A 183 9.86 12.29 8.12
C GLU A 183 10.96 12.31 9.19
N LYS A 184 11.03 11.26 10.00
CA LYS A 184 12.07 11.06 11.01
C LYS A 184 12.50 9.61 11.07
N GLN A 185 13.81 9.41 11.17
CA GLN A 185 14.40 8.12 11.50
C GLN A 185 14.14 7.78 12.97
N LEU A 186 13.54 6.62 13.25
CA LEU A 186 13.20 6.16 14.61
C LEU A 186 14.29 5.35 15.29
N ARG A 187 15.19 4.73 14.51
CA ARG A 187 16.29 3.86 14.99
C ARG A 187 17.50 3.99 14.08
N GLU A 188 18.66 3.61 14.58
CA GLU A 188 19.87 3.52 13.75
C GLU A 188 19.68 2.57 12.57
N LYS A 189 20.44 2.78 11.50
CA LYS A 189 20.40 1.90 10.34
C LYS A 189 20.95 0.53 10.73
N SER A 190 20.25 -0.52 10.34
CA SER A 190 20.66 -1.91 10.54
C SER A 190 20.64 -2.65 9.22
N GLU A 191 21.37 -3.76 9.16
CA GLU A 191 21.50 -4.59 7.98
C GLU A 191 20.15 -5.23 7.61
N LEU A 192 19.82 -5.16 6.32
CA LEU A 192 18.64 -5.75 5.72
C LEU A 192 19.00 -7.08 5.07
N ILE A 193 18.02 -7.96 4.95
CA ILE A 193 18.13 -9.16 4.12
C ILE A 193 18.40 -8.77 2.66
N SER A 194 19.14 -9.62 1.95
CA SER A 194 19.41 -9.40 0.53
C SER A 194 18.17 -9.62 -0.33
N GLN A 195 18.20 -9.08 -1.55
CA GLN A 195 17.16 -9.29 -2.56
C GLN A 195 16.96 -10.79 -2.84
N THR A 196 18.05 -11.55 -2.97
CA THR A 196 17.99 -13.01 -3.13
C THR A 196 17.25 -13.67 -1.98
N ARG A 197 17.56 -13.29 -0.73
CA ARG A 197 16.95 -13.89 0.46
C ARG A 197 15.45 -13.59 0.53
N ALA A 198 15.04 -12.38 0.17
CA ALA A 198 13.64 -12.00 0.12
C ALA A 198 12.84 -12.87 -0.87
N VAL A 199 13.38 -13.08 -2.07
CA VAL A 199 12.73 -13.91 -3.10
C VAL A 199 12.70 -15.39 -2.69
N THR A 200 13.80 -15.93 -2.16
CA THR A 200 13.82 -17.34 -1.71
C THR A 200 12.86 -17.59 -0.56
N TRP A 201 12.72 -16.65 0.39
CA TRP A 201 11.71 -16.75 1.44
C TRP A 201 10.28 -16.70 0.92
N LEU A 202 9.95 -15.81 -0.02
CA LEU A 202 8.61 -15.81 -0.61
C LEU A 202 8.28 -17.14 -1.31
N TYR A 203 9.25 -17.74 -2.00
CA TYR A 203 9.06 -19.08 -2.59
C TYR A 203 8.83 -20.15 -1.51
N GLN A 204 9.65 -20.17 -0.45
CA GLN A 204 9.49 -21.11 0.67
C GLN A 204 8.17 -20.93 1.43
N TYR A 205 7.61 -19.72 1.44
CA TYR A 205 6.28 -19.44 1.99
C TYR A 205 5.13 -19.79 1.03
N ASN A 206 5.42 -20.40 -0.13
CA ASN A 206 4.46 -20.70 -1.20
C ASN A 206 3.75 -19.44 -1.75
N GLU A 207 4.40 -18.28 -1.68
CA GLU A 207 3.87 -17.01 -2.19
C GLU A 207 4.29 -16.74 -3.64
N ILE A 208 5.21 -17.53 -4.18
CA ILE A 208 5.58 -17.57 -5.60
C ILE A 208 5.08 -18.88 -6.18
N GLN A 209 4.04 -18.81 -7.01
CA GLN A 209 3.48 -19.99 -7.67
C GLN A 209 4.43 -20.52 -8.74
N ASN A 210 4.34 -21.82 -9.03
CA ASN A 210 4.98 -22.43 -10.18
C ASN A 210 4.55 -21.72 -11.47
N ASP A 211 5.34 -21.87 -12.54
CA ASP A 211 5.05 -21.24 -13.82
C ASP A 211 4.88 -19.71 -13.75
N SER A 212 5.67 -19.07 -12.92
CA SER A 212 5.67 -17.62 -12.77
C SER A 212 7.00 -16.98 -13.15
N LYS A 213 6.97 -15.66 -13.28
CA LYS A 213 8.13 -14.81 -13.50
C LYS A 213 8.15 -13.71 -12.47
N VAL A 214 9.25 -13.63 -11.72
CA VAL A 214 9.55 -12.45 -10.90
C VAL A 214 9.98 -11.35 -11.86
N GLU A 215 9.19 -10.27 -11.95
CA GLU A 215 9.38 -9.13 -12.86
C GLU A 215 10.25 -8.03 -12.25
N TRP A 216 10.14 -7.80 -10.94
CA TRP A 216 11.02 -6.94 -10.14
C TRP A 216 11.05 -7.37 -8.68
N ALA A 217 12.07 -6.92 -7.94
CA ALA A 217 12.21 -7.13 -6.50
C ALA A 217 12.96 -5.93 -5.89
N ASP A 218 12.25 -4.84 -5.60
CA ASP A 218 12.88 -3.57 -5.21
C ASP A 218 12.62 -3.23 -3.76
N LEU A 219 13.59 -2.56 -3.12
CA LEU A 219 13.43 -2.07 -1.76
C LEU A 219 12.57 -0.80 -1.76
N GLY A 220 11.59 -0.76 -0.86
CA GLY A 220 10.78 0.41 -0.55
C GLY A 220 10.39 0.46 0.92
N TYR A 221 9.46 1.35 1.23
CA TYR A 221 8.91 1.52 2.57
C TYR A 221 7.42 1.24 2.56
N THR A 222 6.97 0.33 3.44
CA THR A 222 5.55 0.01 3.60
C THR A 222 5.08 0.48 4.97
N ASN A 223 3.81 0.88 5.06
CA ASN A 223 3.18 1.23 6.33
C ASN A 223 3.09 -0.01 7.23
N LEU A 224 3.78 0.04 8.37
CA LEU A 224 3.76 -0.99 9.39
C LEU A 224 2.67 -0.73 10.45
N LEU A 225 2.52 0.52 10.87
CA LEU A 225 1.61 0.91 11.93
C LEU A 225 1.14 2.34 11.72
N THR A 226 -0.16 2.57 11.88
CA THR A 226 -0.76 3.91 11.92
C THR A 226 -1.23 4.19 13.34
N THR A 227 -0.93 5.38 13.84
CA THR A 227 -1.36 5.89 15.16
C THR A 227 -1.83 7.33 15.03
N ASP A 228 -2.45 7.88 16.06
CA ASP A 228 -2.82 9.31 16.11
C ASP A 228 -1.61 10.24 15.97
N ASN A 229 -0.44 9.78 16.41
CA ASN A 229 0.81 10.55 16.36
C ASN A 229 1.53 10.43 15.01
N GLY A 230 0.98 9.67 14.05
CA GLY A 230 1.55 9.47 12.73
C GLY A 230 1.68 8.01 12.33
N VAL A 231 2.43 7.80 11.26
CA VAL A 231 2.58 6.53 10.56
C VAL A 231 4.02 6.06 10.65
N VAL A 232 4.20 4.78 10.97
CA VAL A 232 5.50 4.10 11.03
C VAL A 232 5.69 3.26 9.77
N TYR A 233 6.83 3.46 9.12
CA TYR A 233 7.23 2.78 7.92
C TYR A 233 8.41 1.83 8.16
N VAL A 234 8.38 0.68 7.50
CA VAL A 234 9.42 -0.34 7.56
C VAL A 234 10.01 -0.63 6.17
N PRO A 235 11.35 -0.74 6.04
CA PRO A 235 11.99 -1.22 4.83
C PRO A 235 11.41 -2.58 4.43
N THR A 236 11.03 -2.69 3.17
CA THR A 236 10.26 -3.81 2.63
C THR A 236 10.77 -4.14 1.23
N TRP A 237 11.06 -5.42 0.97
CA TRP A 237 11.23 -5.88 -0.40
C TRP A 237 9.85 -6.04 -1.03
N VAL A 238 9.62 -5.32 -2.13
CA VAL A 238 8.39 -5.36 -2.91
C VAL A 238 8.66 -6.11 -4.21
N ILE A 239 8.05 -7.29 -4.33
CA ILE A 239 8.30 -8.25 -5.41
C ILE A 239 7.08 -8.30 -6.32
N GLY A 240 7.26 -8.02 -7.61
CA GLY A 240 6.24 -8.18 -8.65
C GLY A 240 6.36 -9.54 -9.31
N ILE A 241 5.28 -10.31 -9.33
CA ILE A 241 5.22 -11.68 -9.85
C ILE A 241 4.14 -11.76 -10.93
N LYS A 242 4.52 -12.20 -12.11
CA LYS A 242 3.60 -12.45 -13.22
C LYS A 242 3.45 -13.95 -13.42
N SER A 243 2.24 -14.48 -13.27
CA SER A 243 1.98 -15.87 -13.63
C SER A 243 1.86 -16.02 -15.14
N LYS A 244 2.30 -17.14 -15.72
CA LYS A 244 2.10 -17.42 -17.17
C LYS A 244 0.62 -17.54 -17.54
N SER A 245 -0.25 -17.91 -16.59
CA SER A 245 -1.69 -18.08 -16.83
C SER A 245 -2.49 -16.78 -16.70
N SER A 246 -1.89 -15.69 -16.21
CA SER A 246 -2.58 -14.41 -15.98
C SER A 246 -1.81 -13.25 -16.59
N THR A 247 -2.52 -12.25 -17.13
CA THR A 247 -1.88 -11.03 -17.63
C THR A 247 -1.45 -10.06 -16.52
N GLY A 248 -2.05 -10.15 -15.33
CA GLY A 248 -1.78 -9.28 -14.19
C GLY A 248 -0.48 -9.61 -13.44
N ILE A 249 0.10 -8.59 -12.80
CA ILE A 249 1.23 -8.72 -11.88
C ILE A 249 0.68 -8.73 -10.45
N GLN A 250 1.00 -9.78 -9.70
CA GLN A 250 0.75 -9.84 -8.27
C GLN A 250 1.93 -9.23 -7.52
N VAL A 251 1.66 -8.34 -6.57
CA VAL A 251 2.68 -7.74 -5.73
C VAL A 251 2.70 -8.45 -4.38
N LYS A 252 3.87 -8.93 -3.97
CA LYS A 252 4.15 -9.51 -2.66
C LYS A 252 5.14 -8.62 -1.90
N ARG A 253 5.00 -8.57 -0.58
CA ARG A 253 5.79 -7.71 0.30
C ARG A 253 6.36 -8.50 1.44
N ILE A 254 7.65 -8.36 1.68
CA ILE A 254 8.35 -9.04 2.78
C ILE A 254 9.20 -8.04 3.55
N ASN A 255 9.07 -8.04 4.87
CA ASN A 255 9.80 -7.16 5.76
C ASN A 255 11.30 -7.38 5.58
N ALA A 256 12.05 -6.31 5.30
CA ALA A 256 13.47 -6.43 4.96
C ALA A 256 14.39 -6.64 6.18
N PHE A 257 13.89 -6.51 7.41
CA PHE A 257 14.60 -6.91 8.63
C PHE A 257 14.30 -8.36 9.01
N SER A 258 13.02 -8.72 9.13
CA SER A 258 12.59 -9.98 9.75
C SER A 258 12.28 -11.10 8.77
N GLY A 259 12.04 -10.80 7.49
CA GLY A 259 11.57 -11.81 6.55
C GLY A 259 10.11 -12.19 6.70
N VAL A 260 9.35 -11.47 7.52
CA VAL A 260 7.92 -11.73 7.70
C VAL A 260 7.14 -11.17 6.51
N LEU A 261 6.21 -11.97 6.00
CA LEU A 261 5.29 -11.57 4.92
C LEU A 261 4.34 -10.46 5.41
N ILE A 262 4.18 -9.42 4.59
CA ILE A 262 3.24 -8.31 4.84
C ILE A 262 2.03 -8.48 3.92
N LYS A 263 0.89 -8.91 4.48
CA LYS A 263 -0.33 -9.24 3.71
C LYS A 263 -1.29 -8.06 3.51
N LYS A 264 -1.25 -7.05 4.37
CA LYS A 264 -2.10 -5.85 4.29
C LYS A 264 -1.26 -4.62 4.57
N ASP A 265 -1.53 -3.56 3.82
CA ASP A 265 -1.10 -2.22 4.20
C ASP A 265 -2.04 -1.76 5.33
N HIS A 266 -1.51 -1.33 6.47
CA HIS A 266 -2.33 -0.74 7.53
C HIS A 266 -2.75 0.67 7.11
N GLU A 267 -3.76 0.78 6.25
CA GLU A 267 -4.23 2.06 5.74
C GLU A 267 -4.82 2.93 6.86
N VAL A 268 -4.68 4.25 6.71
CA VAL A 268 -5.27 5.24 7.61
C VAL A 268 -6.78 5.20 7.42
N THR A 269 -7.50 4.64 8.39
CA THR A 269 -8.96 4.82 8.53
C THR A 269 -9.17 5.73 9.74
N THR A 270 -9.58 6.97 9.51
CA THR A 270 -9.94 7.89 10.58
C THR A 270 -11.35 7.54 11.06
N GLU A 271 -11.46 6.65 12.04
CA GLU A 271 -12.71 6.47 12.77
C GLU A 271 -12.99 7.73 13.60
N SER A 272 -13.95 8.54 13.15
CA SER A 272 -14.45 9.68 13.91
C SER A 272 -15.23 9.16 15.12
N SER A 273 -14.61 9.15 16.30
CA SER A 273 -15.32 8.97 17.57
C SER A 273 -16.05 10.26 17.92
N THR A 274 -17.33 10.35 17.56
CA THR A 274 -18.23 11.38 18.10
C THR A 274 -18.49 11.08 19.58
N GLN A 275 -17.73 11.71 20.48
CA GLN A 275 -18.12 11.83 21.88
C GLN A 275 -19.20 12.91 22.01
N ALA A 276 -20.46 12.48 22.16
CA ALA A 276 -21.53 13.34 22.61
C ALA A 276 -21.40 13.55 24.13
N SER A 277 -20.95 14.75 24.53
CA SER A 277 -21.08 15.24 25.91
C SER A 277 -22.55 15.50 26.22
N GLY A 278 -23.19 14.59 26.96
CA GLY A 278 -24.50 14.79 27.56
C GLY A 278 -24.35 15.52 28.90
N SER A 279 -24.80 16.77 28.94
CA SER A 279 -24.96 17.56 30.17
C SER A 279 -26.18 17.08 30.96
N THR A 280 -25.96 16.67 32.20
CA THR A 280 -27.01 16.33 33.17
C THR A 280 -27.68 17.59 33.71
N ALA A 281 -29.01 17.69 33.56
CA ALA A 281 -29.86 18.47 34.46
C ALA A 281 -31.21 17.76 34.61
N ALA A 282 -31.55 17.48 35.86
CA ALA A 282 -32.74 16.77 36.31
C ALA A 282 -34.00 17.64 36.23
N SER A 283 -35.16 17.01 35.99
CA SER A 283 -36.39 17.24 36.76
C SER A 283 -37.39 16.12 36.52
N ASP A 284 -38.03 15.74 37.62
CA ASP A 284 -39.08 14.74 37.80
C ASP A 284 -40.29 14.92 36.86
N ASP A 285 -40.95 13.82 36.47
CA ASP A 285 -42.31 13.49 36.96
C ASP A 285 -42.74 12.09 36.47
N SER A 286 -43.68 11.55 37.23
CA SER A 286 -44.13 10.19 37.47
C SER A 286 -44.94 9.47 36.38
N SER A 287 -45.05 8.15 36.61
CA SER A 287 -46.18 7.25 36.26
C SER A 287 -46.29 6.88 34.77
N SER A 288 -46.72 5.69 34.32
CA SER A 288 -47.12 4.42 34.93
C SER A 288 -47.23 3.38 33.80
N VAL A 289 -46.89 2.12 34.10
CA VAL A 289 -47.64 0.88 33.81
C VAL A 289 -47.87 0.38 32.36
N SER A 290 -47.51 -0.91 32.21
CA SER A 290 -48.07 -1.99 31.36
C SER A 290 -47.43 -2.23 29.98
N SER A 291 -46.77 -3.36 29.67
CA SER A 291 -47.27 -4.76 29.47
C SER A 291 -48.52 -4.82 28.58
N THR A 292 -48.70 -5.67 27.56
CA THR A 292 -47.98 -6.72 26.82
C THR A 292 -48.88 -7.00 25.59
N GLU A 293 -48.34 -7.63 24.55
CA GLU A 293 -48.97 -8.58 23.60
C GLU A 293 -48.54 -8.28 22.14
N THR A 294 -47.68 -9.08 21.50
CA THR A 294 -47.75 -10.51 21.05
C THR A 294 -48.33 -10.64 19.64
N SER A 295 -47.72 -11.55 18.85
CA SER A 295 -48.03 -12.09 17.51
C SER A 295 -47.06 -11.55 16.45
N GLU A 296 -45.93 -12.18 16.10
CA GLU A 296 -45.66 -13.55 15.61
C GLU A 296 -46.44 -13.96 14.34
N SER A 297 -45.73 -13.95 13.20
CA SER A 297 -45.63 -15.00 12.14
C SER A 297 -45.05 -14.33 10.87
N GLU A 298 -43.80 -14.58 10.43
CA GLU A 298 -43.36 -15.70 9.56
C GLU A 298 -44.38 -16.07 8.47
N ALA A 299 -44.09 -16.32 7.19
CA ALA A 299 -42.93 -16.33 6.30
C ALA A 299 -43.57 -16.45 4.88
N THR A 300 -42.95 -16.15 3.74
CA THR A 300 -42.18 -17.11 2.92
C THR A 300 -42.10 -16.61 1.48
N SER A 301 -41.01 -17.01 0.84
CA SER A 301 -40.70 -17.09 -0.59
C SER A 301 -41.75 -17.73 -1.50
N ALA A 302 -41.76 -17.32 -2.78
CA ALA A 302 -41.98 -18.22 -3.91
C ALA A 302 -41.40 -17.65 -5.22
N SER A 303 -40.75 -18.52 -6.00
CA SER A 303 -40.35 -18.33 -7.39
C SER A 303 -41.32 -19.04 -8.34
N SER A 304 -41.24 -18.70 -9.63
CA SER A 304 -41.31 -19.55 -10.85
C SER A 304 -42.14 -18.96 -12.00
N ASP A 305 -41.40 -18.68 -13.10
CA ASP A 305 -41.60 -19.06 -14.51
C ASP A 305 -42.86 -18.74 -15.36
N VAL A 306 -42.54 -18.46 -16.63
CA VAL A 306 -43.09 -18.99 -17.91
C VAL A 306 -43.44 -17.92 -18.99
N SER A 307 -42.52 -17.82 -19.96
CA SER A 307 -42.60 -17.88 -21.44
C SER A 307 -43.62 -17.13 -22.33
N SER A 308 -43.03 -16.68 -23.47
CA SER A 308 -43.52 -16.72 -24.88
C SER A 308 -44.47 -15.57 -25.33
N THR A 309 -44.52 -15.03 -26.56
CA THR A 309 -43.85 -15.20 -27.87
C THR A 309 -44.33 -14.06 -28.81
N THR A 310 -43.57 -13.78 -29.91
CA THR A 310 -44.01 -13.32 -31.26
C THR A 310 -44.69 -11.94 -31.42
N SER A 311 -44.57 -11.14 -32.49
CA SER A 311 -43.80 -11.10 -33.75
C SER A 311 -44.27 -9.86 -34.55
N SER A 312 -43.37 -9.23 -35.35
CA SER A 312 -43.63 -8.55 -36.66
C SER A 312 -44.59 -7.33 -36.69
N THR A 313 -44.46 -6.25 -37.47
CA THR A 313 -43.86 -6.03 -38.80
C THR A 313 -43.91 -4.51 -39.14
N SER A 314 -43.03 -4.06 -40.04
CA SER A 314 -43.25 -3.04 -41.11
C SER A 314 -43.61 -1.61 -40.69
N SER A 315 -42.86 -0.57 -41.07
CA SER A 315 -42.84 -0.10 -42.47
C SER A 315 -41.72 0.92 -42.74
N ALA A 316 -41.22 0.87 -43.98
CA ALA A 316 -40.24 1.75 -44.59
C ALA A 316 -40.85 3.10 -45.04
N THR A 317 -40.00 4.12 -45.25
CA THR A 317 -39.94 5.04 -46.43
C THR A 317 -38.74 5.99 -46.17
N THR A 318 -37.60 5.84 -46.84
CA THR A 318 -37.14 6.59 -48.03
C THR A 318 -36.97 8.10 -47.79
N GLU A 319 -35.74 8.60 -47.78
CA GLU A 319 -35.24 9.53 -48.81
C GLU A 319 -33.74 9.78 -48.66
N ALA A 320 -33.06 9.70 -49.80
CA ALA A 320 -31.66 10.00 -50.00
C ALA A 320 -31.53 11.45 -50.49
N THR A 321 -30.47 12.15 -50.09
CA THR A 321 -29.93 13.24 -50.92
C THR A 321 -28.42 13.30 -50.74
N THR A 322 -27.73 12.81 -51.75
CA THR A 322 -26.33 13.08 -52.09
C THR A 322 -26.17 14.53 -52.52
N SER A 323 -25.08 15.18 -52.09
CA SER A 323 -24.49 16.34 -52.76
C SER A 323 -23.01 16.42 -52.43
N THR A 324 -22.20 15.85 -53.32
CA THR A 324 -20.76 16.10 -53.47
C THR A 324 -20.54 17.31 -54.40
N SER A 325 -19.68 18.26 -54.03
CA SER A 325 -18.82 19.03 -54.96
C SER A 325 -17.76 19.80 -54.15
N THR A 326 -16.48 19.43 -54.20
CA THR A 326 -15.41 19.92 -55.11
C THR A 326 -14.69 21.18 -54.59
N THR A 327 -13.46 20.94 -54.13
CA THR A 327 -12.20 21.65 -54.40
C THR A 327 -12.23 23.11 -54.84
N TYR A 328 -11.60 23.97 -54.03
CA TYR A 328 -10.42 24.78 -54.41
C TYR A 328 -9.59 25.09 -53.15
#